data_AF-A0A7L3AAU8-F1
#
_entry.id   AF-A0A7L3AAU8-F1
#
_cell.length_a   1.000
_cell.length_b   1.000
_cell.length_c   1.000
_cell.angle_alpha   90.00
_cell.angle_beta   90.00
_cell.angle_gamma   90.00
#
_symmetry.space_group_name_H-M   'P 1'
#
loop_
_entity.id
_entity.type
_entity.pdbx_description
1 polymer ?
#
loop_
_entity_poly.entity_id
_entity_poly.type
_entity_poly.pdbx_seq_one_letter_code
_entity_poly.pdbx_strand_id
1 'polypeptide(L)'
;MAGPQDPAERCSCRNTNCVERPLRRLFEGLASGVAACPWPFVLLPLLLSGGLGAGFLFLPQRQANDIEGQFTPTWGPAKAERDFVRRHFPTNDSERFSAPRLPTEGAYAALIAVATNGSSVLDRAAWAEVLRLNATGHDAEYERLCARAAGGCASPNPLLSRWGDAGPPAPGSLRFPVSDGVFLGAALGGVDTDSQGQVLGARALKLVYYLREDGPEAQDSRQWLESFLQSISSKVAELRLGSIQVTYFTSLSRQQEFEGNTKSVIPLFSITYFLTITFAIVSCLR
;
A
#
# COMPACT_ATOMS: atom_id res chain seq x y z
N MET A 1 74.87 -5.50 -24.18
CA MET A 1 75.12 -4.15 -24.71
C MET A 1 73.88 -3.32 -24.46
N ALA A 2 73.92 -2.51 -23.41
CA ALA A 2 72.84 -1.62 -23.03
C ALA A 2 72.96 -0.33 -23.86
N GLY A 3 71.94 -0.01 -24.66
CA GLY A 3 71.83 1.29 -25.32
C GLY A 3 71.43 2.39 -24.30
N PRO A 4 71.86 3.64 -24.52
CA PRO A 4 71.66 4.71 -23.54
C PRO A 4 70.18 5.08 -23.42
N GLN A 5 69.68 5.16 -22.19
CA GLN A 5 68.36 5.69 -21.86
C GLN A 5 68.41 7.22 -21.91
N ASP A 6 67.62 7.80 -22.81
CA ASP A 6 67.48 9.24 -22.99
C ASP A 6 66.59 9.83 -21.87
N PRO A 7 67.02 10.85 -21.09
CA PRO A 7 66.34 11.27 -19.86
C PRO A 7 65.16 12.23 -20.10
N ALA A 8 64.58 12.26 -21.30
CA ALA A 8 63.58 13.25 -21.69
C ALA A 8 62.41 12.67 -22.51
N GLU A 9 61.77 11.60 -22.03
CA GLU A 9 60.37 11.33 -22.38
C GLU A 9 59.47 12.36 -21.68
N ARG A 10 59.39 13.54 -22.29
CA ARG A 10 58.50 14.63 -21.90
C ARG A 10 57.04 14.16 -21.95
N CYS A 11 56.28 14.41 -20.88
CA CYS A 11 54.82 14.28 -20.88
C CYS A 11 54.25 15.12 -22.03
N SER A 12 53.77 14.45 -23.08
CA SER A 12 53.01 15.05 -24.17
C SER A 12 51.51 14.91 -23.86
N CYS A 13 50.67 15.87 -24.23
CA CYS A 13 49.21 15.80 -24.07
C CYS A 13 48.55 14.64 -24.83
N ARG A 14 49.31 13.88 -25.63
CA ARG A 14 48.89 12.65 -26.31
C ARG A 14 49.41 11.37 -25.62
N ASN A 15 50.15 11.52 -24.53
CA ASN A 15 50.88 10.44 -23.86
C ASN A 15 50.30 10.24 -22.45
N THR A 16 49.32 9.34 -22.31
CA THR A 16 48.70 8.95 -21.02
C THR A 16 49.69 8.30 -20.04
N ASN A 17 50.92 8.08 -20.48
CA ASN A 17 52.04 7.50 -19.74
C ASN A 17 52.30 8.12 -18.35
N CYS A 18 51.96 9.40 -18.14
CA CYS A 18 52.17 10.06 -16.84
C CYS A 18 51.15 9.62 -15.77
N VAL A 19 50.01 9.03 -16.18
CA VAL A 19 49.01 8.40 -15.29
C VAL A 19 49.08 6.88 -15.38
N GLU A 20 49.27 6.34 -16.58
CA GLU A 20 49.28 4.90 -16.85
C GLU A 20 50.44 4.17 -16.17
N ARG A 21 51.68 4.70 -16.26
CA ARG A 21 52.87 4.07 -15.67
C ARG A 21 52.79 3.93 -14.14
N PRO A 22 52.40 4.96 -13.35
CA PRO A 22 52.28 4.79 -11.90
C PRO A 22 51.13 3.86 -11.52
N LEU A 23 49.99 3.92 -12.22
CA LEU A 23 48.86 3.03 -11.96
C LEU A 23 49.21 1.57 -12.24
N ARG A 24 49.91 1.32 -13.35
CA ARG A 24 50.40 0.00 -13.72
C ARG A 24 51.34 -0.57 -12.64
N ARG A 25 52.33 0.22 -12.19
CA ARG A 25 53.23 -0.21 -11.11
C ARG A 25 52.50 -0.51 -9.81
N LEU A 26 51.47 0.29 -9.46
CA LEU A 26 50.63 0.06 -8.29
C LEU A 26 49.88 -1.28 -8.39
N PHE A 27 49.22 -1.54 -9.51
CA PHE A 27 48.48 -2.79 -9.72
C PHE A 27 49.40 -4.00 -9.86
N GLU A 28 50.57 -3.88 -10.50
CA GLU A 28 51.59 -4.93 -10.54
C GLU A 28 52.09 -5.28 -9.13
N GLY A 29 52.35 -4.26 -8.29
CA GLY A 29 52.72 -4.46 -6.89
C GLY A 29 51.62 -5.13 -6.07
N LEU A 30 50.36 -4.68 -6.22
CA LEU A 30 49.20 -5.28 -5.57
C LEU A 30 49.00 -6.74 -6.01
N ALA A 31 49.03 -7.01 -7.31
CA ALA A 31 48.87 -8.35 -7.86
C ALA A 31 49.99 -9.29 -7.40
N SER A 32 51.24 -8.80 -7.33
CA SER A 32 52.36 -9.55 -6.78
C SER A 32 52.16 -9.88 -5.30
N GLY A 33 51.64 -8.93 -4.50
CA GLY A 33 51.28 -9.17 -3.10
C GLY A 33 50.17 -10.21 -2.92
N VAL A 34 49.11 -10.13 -3.73
CA VAL A 34 48.01 -11.11 -3.75
C VAL A 34 48.51 -12.49 -4.17
N ALA A 35 49.37 -12.58 -5.19
CA ALA A 35 49.94 -13.83 -5.66
C ALA A 35 50.88 -14.47 -4.62
N ALA A 36 51.65 -13.67 -3.87
CA ALA A 36 52.54 -14.15 -2.82
C ALA A 36 51.79 -14.67 -1.59
N CYS A 37 50.63 -14.08 -1.25
CA CYS A 37 49.82 -14.51 -0.10
C CYS A 37 48.31 -14.41 -0.42
N PRO A 38 47.70 -15.43 -1.07
CA PRO A 38 46.34 -15.32 -1.59
C PRO A 38 45.25 -15.42 -0.51
N TRP A 39 45.48 -16.19 0.55
CA TRP A 39 44.45 -16.51 1.54
C TRP A 39 43.86 -15.31 2.29
N PRO A 40 44.66 -14.33 2.77
CA PRO A 40 44.10 -13.13 3.37
C PRO A 40 43.18 -12.35 2.43
N PHE A 41 43.53 -12.26 1.14
CA PHE A 41 42.74 -11.54 0.14
C PHE A 41 41.44 -12.26 -0.27
N VAL A 42 41.30 -13.55 0.03
CA VAL A 42 40.06 -14.30 -0.16
C VAL A 42 39.23 -14.34 1.13
N LEU A 43 39.85 -14.69 2.25
CA LEU A 43 39.16 -14.90 3.51
C LEU A 43 38.68 -13.59 4.14
N LEU A 44 39.49 -12.51 4.08
CA LEU A 44 39.12 -11.24 4.70
C LEU A 44 37.87 -10.64 4.05
N PRO A 45 37.74 -10.53 2.71
CA PRO A 45 36.49 -10.04 2.10
C PRO A 45 35.29 -10.95 2.38
N LEU A 46 35.47 -12.28 2.45
CA LEU A 46 34.38 -13.21 2.78
C LEU A 46 33.90 -13.00 4.22
N LEU A 47 34.82 -12.91 5.18
CA LEU A 47 34.49 -12.66 6.59
C LEU A 47 33.86 -11.28 6.78
N LEU A 48 34.38 -10.25 6.12
CA LEU A 48 33.82 -8.91 6.15
C LEU A 48 32.41 -8.89 5.55
N SER A 49 32.21 -9.53 4.40
CA SER A 49 30.90 -9.63 3.74
C SER A 49 29.90 -10.39 4.60
N GLY A 50 30.31 -11.51 5.21
CA GLY A 50 29.47 -12.27 6.14
C GLY A 50 29.12 -11.47 7.39
N GLY A 51 30.09 -10.76 7.97
CA GLY A 51 29.90 -9.91 9.14
C GLY A 51 28.96 -8.73 8.88
N LEU A 52 29.13 -8.03 7.77
CA LEU A 52 28.21 -6.98 7.33
C LEU A 52 26.84 -7.55 6.94
N GLY A 53 26.82 -8.73 6.32
CA GLY A 53 25.61 -9.46 5.94
C GLY A 53 24.75 -9.90 7.12
N ALA A 54 25.34 -10.16 8.29
CA ALA A 54 24.59 -10.47 9.50
C ALA A 54 23.61 -9.35 9.91
N GLY A 55 23.86 -8.10 9.47
CA GLY A 55 22.93 -6.98 9.64
C GLY A 55 21.54 -7.20 9.00
N PHE A 56 21.44 -8.05 7.97
CA PHE A 56 20.17 -8.38 7.33
C PHE A 56 19.19 -9.12 8.27
N LEU A 57 19.65 -9.68 9.38
CA LEU A 57 18.77 -10.26 10.41
C LEU A 57 17.83 -9.22 11.03
N PHE A 58 18.24 -7.95 11.07
CA PHE A 58 17.42 -6.85 11.60
C PHE A 58 16.50 -6.23 10.56
N LEU A 59 16.55 -6.69 9.30
CA LEU A 59 15.76 -6.12 8.21
C LEU A 59 14.25 -6.17 8.50
N PRO A 60 13.65 -7.29 8.96
CA PRO A 60 12.21 -7.32 9.24
C PRO A 60 11.72 -6.28 10.26
N GLN A 61 12.59 -5.88 11.20
CA GLN A 61 12.27 -4.92 12.25
C GLN A 61 12.54 -3.46 11.84
N ARG A 62 13.49 -3.25 10.93
CA ARG A 62 13.95 -1.90 10.52
C ARG A 62 13.50 -1.48 9.13
N GLN A 63 12.75 -2.34 8.44
CA GLN A 63 12.24 -2.05 7.12
C GLN A 63 11.18 -0.95 7.21
N ALA A 64 11.42 0.16 6.51
CA ALA A 64 10.45 1.24 6.39
C ALA A 64 9.38 0.86 5.34
N ASN A 65 8.31 0.20 5.78
CA ASN A 65 7.20 -0.28 4.93
C ASN A 65 6.00 0.67 4.92
N ASP A 66 6.24 1.97 4.92
CA ASP A 66 5.17 2.94 4.72
C ASP A 66 5.24 3.51 3.30
N ILE A 67 4.24 3.22 2.47
CA ILE A 67 4.13 3.76 1.11
C ILE A 67 4.21 5.28 1.11
N GLU A 68 3.56 5.97 2.06
CA GLU A 68 3.61 7.43 2.07
C GLU A 68 5.05 7.90 2.30
N GLY A 69 5.76 7.32 3.27
CA GLY A 69 7.17 7.59 3.53
C GLY A 69 8.11 7.26 2.36
N GLN A 70 7.81 6.24 1.56
CA GLN A 70 8.64 5.82 0.42
C GLN A 70 8.42 6.67 -0.84
N PHE A 71 7.19 7.10 -1.11
CA PHE A 71 6.80 7.74 -2.37
C PHE A 71 6.56 9.25 -2.27
N THR A 72 6.63 9.83 -1.07
CA THR A 72 6.46 11.28 -0.86
C THR A 72 7.66 11.87 -0.11
N PRO A 73 8.01 13.15 -0.35
CA PRO A 73 9.12 13.80 0.34
C PRO A 73 9.02 13.67 1.87
N THR A 74 10.12 13.37 2.54
CA THR A 74 10.16 13.22 4.01
C THR A 74 9.79 14.52 4.73
N TRP A 75 10.17 15.67 4.16
CA TRP A 75 9.92 17.01 4.72
C TRP A 75 9.03 17.86 3.80
N GLY A 76 7.92 17.29 3.34
CA GLY A 76 6.95 18.01 2.52
C GLY A 76 6.13 19.03 3.34
N PRO A 77 5.80 20.22 2.80
CA PRO A 77 4.91 21.19 3.45
C PRO A 77 3.57 20.58 3.90
N ALA A 78 2.98 19.72 3.08
CA ALA A 78 1.73 19.02 3.41
C ALA A 78 1.85 18.14 4.67
N LYS A 79 3.01 17.53 4.94
CA LYS A 79 3.24 16.74 6.17
C LYS A 79 3.33 17.65 7.39
N ALA A 80 3.99 18.80 7.26
CA ALA A 80 4.05 19.80 8.34
C ALA A 80 2.67 20.39 8.66
N GLU A 81 1.86 20.68 7.64
CA GLU A 81 0.47 21.11 7.80
C GLU A 81 -0.39 20.02 8.47
N ARG A 82 -0.26 18.76 8.03
CA ARG A 82 -0.93 17.63 8.66
C ARG A 82 -0.56 17.48 10.13
N ASP A 83 0.72 17.61 10.47
CA ASP A 83 1.19 17.55 11.85
C ASP A 83 0.65 18.71 12.68
N PHE A 84 0.56 19.90 12.09
CA PHE A 84 -0.09 21.05 12.72
C PHE A 84 -1.57 20.74 13.02
N VAL A 85 -2.32 20.21 12.05
CA VAL A 85 -3.73 19.83 12.23
C VAL A 85 -3.87 18.76 13.30
N ARG A 86 -3.06 17.70 13.28
CA ARG A 86 -3.10 16.62 14.29
C ARG A 86 -2.85 17.13 15.71
N ARG A 87 -1.93 18.09 15.89
CA ARG A 87 -1.60 18.65 17.20
C ARG A 87 -2.71 19.57 17.74
N HIS A 88 -3.35 20.37 16.88
CA HIS A 88 -4.33 21.38 17.30
C HIS A 88 -5.78 20.90 17.24
N PHE A 89 -6.07 19.89 16.42
CA PHE A 89 -7.39 19.32 16.20
C PHE A 89 -7.32 17.79 16.27
N PRO A 90 -6.98 17.21 17.44
CA PRO A 90 -6.92 15.76 17.60
C PRO A 90 -8.30 15.13 17.37
N THR A 91 -8.30 13.96 16.76
CA THR A 91 -9.51 13.16 16.59
C THR A 91 -9.80 12.38 17.88
N ASN A 92 -11.09 12.15 18.14
CA ASN A 92 -11.55 11.27 19.21
C ASN A 92 -12.50 10.27 18.54
N ASP A 93 -11.94 9.15 18.11
CA ASP A 93 -12.68 8.16 17.34
C ASP A 93 -13.56 7.32 18.24
N SER A 94 -13.33 7.34 19.56
CA SER A 94 -14.14 6.63 20.56
C SER A 94 -15.49 7.29 20.88
N GLU A 95 -15.65 8.60 20.64
CA GLU A 95 -16.89 9.33 21.00
C GLU A 95 -17.43 10.26 19.90
N ARG A 96 -16.54 10.96 19.19
CA ARG A 96 -16.90 12.09 18.30
C ARG A 96 -16.24 11.96 16.93
N PHE A 97 -16.33 10.75 16.37
CA PHE A 97 -15.80 10.47 15.05
C PHE A 97 -16.48 11.31 13.96
N SER A 98 -15.69 11.81 13.02
CA SER A 98 -16.17 12.51 11.82
C SER A 98 -15.21 12.29 10.66
N ALA A 99 -15.60 11.44 9.72
CA ALA A 99 -14.77 11.13 8.55
C ALA A 99 -14.28 12.36 7.77
N PRO A 100 -15.09 13.40 7.51
CA PRO A 100 -14.62 14.60 6.80
C PRO A 100 -13.57 15.43 7.55
N ARG A 101 -13.36 15.16 8.85
CA ARG A 101 -12.38 15.88 9.70
C ARG A 101 -11.06 15.11 9.85
N LEU A 102 -10.94 13.94 9.23
CA LEU A 102 -9.72 13.15 9.33
C LEU A 102 -8.57 13.85 8.59
N PRO A 103 -7.39 14.00 9.23
CA PRO A 103 -6.18 14.52 8.59
C PRO A 103 -5.48 13.49 7.69
N THR A 104 -5.91 12.23 7.74
CA THR A 104 -5.47 11.08 6.93
C THR A 104 -6.67 10.30 6.42
N GLU A 105 -6.46 9.24 5.63
CA GLU A 105 -7.59 8.40 5.16
C GLU A 105 -8.28 7.63 6.31
N GLY A 106 -7.60 7.44 7.45
CA GLY A 106 -8.11 6.71 8.60
C GLY A 106 -7.97 5.19 8.48
N ALA A 107 -8.33 4.46 9.53
CA ALA A 107 -8.48 3.01 9.50
C ALA A 107 -9.90 2.68 9.03
N TYR A 108 -10.02 2.05 7.86
CA TYR A 108 -11.33 1.69 7.32
C TYR A 108 -11.29 0.46 6.43
N ALA A 109 -12.44 -0.22 6.36
CA ALA A 109 -12.78 -1.17 5.32
C ALA A 109 -13.92 -0.62 4.46
N ALA A 110 -13.84 -0.81 3.15
CA ALA A 110 -14.85 -0.38 2.21
C ALA A 110 -15.38 -1.56 1.39
N LEU A 111 -16.70 -1.63 1.27
CA LEU A 111 -17.42 -2.54 0.38
C LEU A 111 -18.19 -1.70 -0.64
N ILE A 112 -17.96 -1.90 -1.92
CA ILE A 112 -18.72 -1.25 -2.99
C ILE A 112 -19.63 -2.31 -3.62
N ALA A 113 -20.94 -2.13 -3.43
CA ALA A 113 -21.98 -2.90 -4.09
C ALA A 113 -22.33 -2.22 -5.42
N VAL A 114 -22.18 -2.94 -6.53
CA VAL A 114 -22.49 -2.48 -7.88
C VAL A 114 -23.65 -3.29 -8.42
N ALA A 115 -24.73 -2.64 -8.85
CA ALA A 115 -25.87 -3.34 -9.42
C ALA A 115 -25.51 -4.10 -10.72
N THR A 116 -26.01 -5.32 -10.85
CA THR A 116 -25.82 -6.15 -12.05
C THR A 116 -26.81 -5.76 -13.15
N ASN A 117 -26.54 -6.15 -14.39
CA ASN A 117 -27.46 -5.98 -15.53
C ASN A 117 -27.90 -4.52 -15.83
N GLY A 118 -27.14 -3.52 -15.34
CA GLY A 118 -27.46 -2.11 -15.56
C GLY A 118 -28.67 -1.60 -14.77
N SER A 119 -29.13 -2.35 -13.74
CA SER A 119 -30.20 -1.91 -12.84
C SER A 119 -29.68 -0.93 -11.78
N SER A 120 -30.56 -0.49 -10.86
CA SER A 120 -30.16 0.37 -9.77
C SER A 120 -29.87 -0.43 -8.49
N VAL A 121 -28.84 0.00 -7.76
CA VAL A 121 -28.57 -0.47 -6.39
C VAL A 121 -29.67 -0.06 -5.40
N LEU A 122 -30.50 0.92 -5.78
CA LEU A 122 -31.66 1.37 -5.01
C LEU A 122 -32.92 0.53 -5.32
N ASP A 123 -32.86 -0.43 -6.24
CA ASP A 123 -33.97 -1.35 -6.48
C ASP A 123 -34.15 -2.30 -5.30
N ARG A 124 -35.38 -2.76 -5.04
CA ARG A 124 -35.71 -3.59 -3.87
C ARG A 124 -34.85 -4.85 -3.74
N ALA A 125 -34.57 -5.53 -4.85
CA ALA A 125 -33.75 -6.75 -4.85
C ALA A 125 -32.29 -6.45 -4.49
N ALA A 126 -31.70 -5.43 -5.14
CA ALA A 126 -30.33 -5.01 -4.86
C ALA A 126 -30.18 -4.42 -3.45
N TRP A 127 -31.16 -3.66 -2.97
CA TRP A 127 -31.17 -3.10 -1.61
C TRP A 127 -31.19 -4.19 -0.55
N ALA A 128 -32.02 -5.23 -0.71
CA ALA A 128 -32.03 -6.37 0.21
C ALA A 128 -30.68 -7.09 0.26
N GLU A 129 -30.02 -7.22 -0.89
CA GLU A 129 -28.66 -7.76 -0.98
C GLU A 129 -27.61 -6.85 -0.31
N VAL A 130 -27.73 -5.53 -0.43
CA VAL A 130 -26.89 -4.54 0.27
C VAL A 130 -27.04 -4.66 1.79
N LEU A 131 -28.26 -4.87 2.30
CA LEU A 131 -28.48 -5.07 3.74
C LEU A 131 -27.84 -6.37 4.26
N ARG A 132 -27.93 -7.46 3.49
CA ARG A 132 -27.25 -8.72 3.81
C ARG A 132 -25.73 -8.57 3.77
N LEU A 133 -25.22 -7.85 2.78
CA LEU A 133 -23.79 -7.51 2.70
C LEU A 133 -23.37 -6.66 3.91
N ASN A 134 -24.18 -5.69 4.31
CA ASN A 134 -23.87 -4.82 5.44
C ASN A 134 -23.74 -5.62 6.75
N ALA A 135 -24.63 -6.57 6.99
CA ALA A 135 -24.56 -7.46 8.16
C ALA A 135 -23.27 -8.31 8.20
N THR A 136 -22.61 -8.50 7.06
CA THR A 136 -21.38 -9.28 6.95
C THR A 136 -20.14 -8.49 7.38
N GLY A 137 -20.13 -7.17 7.16
CA GLY A 137 -19.08 -6.26 7.62
C GLY A 137 -19.30 -5.74 9.05
N HIS A 138 -20.53 -5.84 9.57
CA HIS A 138 -20.93 -5.35 10.88
C HIS A 138 -20.95 -6.49 11.91
N ASP A 139 -19.81 -7.15 12.11
CA ASP A 139 -19.68 -8.23 13.08
C ASP A 139 -19.44 -7.74 14.52
N ALA A 140 -19.50 -8.66 15.49
CA ALA A 140 -19.35 -8.34 16.90
C ALA A 140 -17.96 -7.75 17.25
N GLU A 141 -16.94 -8.07 16.45
CA GLU A 141 -15.61 -7.51 16.64
C GLU A 141 -15.53 -6.08 16.09
N TYR A 142 -16.15 -5.81 14.95
CA TYR A 142 -16.33 -4.46 14.42
C TYR A 142 -17.05 -3.57 15.43
N GLU A 143 -18.14 -4.02 16.07
CA GLU A 143 -18.87 -3.23 17.09
C GLU A 143 -17.99 -2.76 18.26
N ARG A 144 -16.95 -3.52 18.60
CA ARG A 144 -15.98 -3.18 19.65
C ARG A 144 -14.93 -2.18 19.14
N LEU A 145 -14.56 -2.26 17.87
CA LEU A 145 -13.43 -1.53 17.29
C LEU A 145 -13.83 -0.32 16.43
N CYS A 146 -15.11 -0.19 16.10
CA CYS A 146 -15.62 0.86 15.22
C CYS A 146 -15.35 2.26 15.79
N ALA A 147 -15.15 3.20 14.89
CA ALA A 147 -15.20 4.61 15.25
C ALA A 147 -16.65 5.00 15.57
N ARG A 148 -16.85 5.74 16.66
CA ARG A 148 -18.16 6.04 17.23
C ARG A 148 -18.57 7.49 17.01
N ALA A 149 -19.82 7.67 16.62
CA ALA A 149 -20.48 8.96 16.49
C ALA A 149 -21.85 8.88 17.16
N ALA A 150 -22.19 9.89 17.97
CA ALA A 150 -23.50 10.00 18.62
C ALA A 150 -23.93 8.76 19.44
N GLY A 151 -22.98 8.09 20.11
CA GLY A 151 -23.26 6.98 21.04
C GLY A 151 -23.21 5.58 20.44
N GLY A 152 -23.04 5.43 19.12
CA GLY A 152 -22.89 4.14 18.44
C GLY A 152 -21.82 4.19 17.35
N CYS A 153 -21.62 3.08 16.62
CA CYS A 153 -20.71 3.05 15.48
C CYS A 153 -21.15 4.03 14.39
N ALA A 154 -20.18 4.67 13.74
CA ALA A 154 -20.43 5.51 12.58
C ALA A 154 -21.14 4.70 11.49
N SER A 155 -22.20 5.26 10.91
CA SER A 155 -22.99 4.57 9.90
C SER A 155 -22.13 4.29 8.66
N PRO A 156 -22.06 3.03 8.17
CA PRO A 156 -21.24 2.69 7.01
C PRO A 156 -21.68 3.40 5.73
N ASN A 157 -22.95 3.79 5.64
CA ASN A 157 -23.47 4.61 4.56
C ASN A 157 -24.63 5.47 5.07
N PRO A 158 -24.67 6.77 4.74
CA PRO A 158 -25.69 7.68 5.24
C PRO A 158 -27.13 7.22 4.95
N LEU A 159 -27.36 6.51 3.85
CA LEU A 159 -28.69 6.03 3.48
C LEU A 159 -29.17 4.88 4.40
N LEU A 160 -28.27 4.10 4.97
CA LEU A 160 -28.68 2.98 5.85
C LEU A 160 -29.31 3.46 7.16
N SER A 161 -28.90 4.64 7.65
CA SER A 161 -29.43 5.20 8.90
C SER A 161 -30.93 5.47 8.88
N ARG A 162 -31.51 5.78 7.70
CA ARG A 162 -32.93 6.11 7.53
C ARG A 162 -33.69 5.06 6.73
N TRP A 163 -33.06 4.45 5.74
CA TRP A 163 -33.68 3.53 4.79
C TRP A 163 -33.26 2.06 4.99
N GLY A 164 -32.49 1.75 6.03
CA GLY A 164 -32.11 0.38 6.37
C GLY A 164 -33.33 -0.51 6.57
N ASP A 165 -34.15 -0.20 7.58
CA ASP A 165 -35.34 -1.00 7.92
C ASP A 165 -36.59 -0.58 7.12
N ALA A 166 -36.65 0.67 6.65
CA ALA A 166 -37.80 1.20 5.90
C ALA A 166 -37.87 0.69 4.45
N GLY A 167 -36.78 0.09 3.95
CA GLY A 167 -36.62 -0.30 2.55
C GLY A 167 -36.03 0.81 1.68
N PRO A 168 -35.79 0.54 0.39
CA PRO A 168 -35.06 1.47 -0.46
C PRO A 168 -35.78 2.82 -0.61
N PRO A 169 -35.02 3.92 -0.76
CA PRO A 169 -35.59 5.23 -1.04
C PRO A 169 -36.37 5.20 -2.37
N ALA A 170 -37.55 5.84 -2.41
CA ALA A 170 -38.34 5.93 -3.62
C ALA A 170 -37.60 6.75 -4.69
N PRO A 171 -37.75 6.44 -5.99
CA PRO A 171 -37.21 7.26 -7.06
C PRO A 171 -37.69 8.72 -6.93
N GLY A 172 -36.77 9.67 -7.04
CA GLY A 172 -37.04 11.09 -6.89
C GLY A 172 -37.12 11.62 -5.45
N SER A 173 -36.96 10.74 -4.43
CA SER A 173 -36.98 11.17 -3.02
C SER A 173 -35.65 11.73 -2.51
N LEU A 174 -34.56 11.46 -3.23
CA LEU A 174 -33.22 11.94 -2.89
C LEU A 174 -32.76 12.96 -3.92
N ARG A 175 -32.00 13.96 -3.47
CA ARG A 175 -31.36 14.94 -4.36
C ARG A 175 -29.84 14.74 -4.39
N PHE A 176 -29.24 14.82 -5.57
CA PHE A 176 -27.79 14.67 -5.73
C PHE A 176 -27.12 16.02 -6.02
N PRO A 177 -25.92 16.32 -5.47
CA PRO A 177 -25.08 15.47 -4.62
C PRO A 177 -25.38 15.57 -3.12
N VAL A 178 -26.31 16.44 -2.69
CA VAL A 178 -26.65 16.64 -1.28
C VAL A 178 -28.16 16.50 -1.08
N SER A 179 -28.55 15.65 -0.12
CA SER A 179 -29.94 15.43 0.29
C SER A 179 -30.04 15.60 1.80
N ASP A 180 -30.94 16.47 2.28
CA ASP A 180 -31.14 16.76 3.71
C ASP A 180 -29.86 17.10 4.50
N GLY A 181 -28.94 17.85 3.88
CA GLY A 181 -27.66 18.22 4.49
C GLY A 181 -26.60 17.11 4.49
N VAL A 182 -26.89 15.96 3.89
CA VAL A 182 -25.97 14.82 3.78
C VAL A 182 -25.39 14.72 2.38
N PHE A 183 -24.07 14.61 2.28
CA PHE A 183 -23.36 14.47 1.00
C PHE A 183 -23.41 13.02 0.50
N LEU A 184 -24.12 12.80 -0.60
CA LEU A 184 -24.29 11.50 -1.26
C LEU A 184 -23.20 11.20 -2.29
N GLY A 185 -22.40 12.18 -2.70
CA GLY A 185 -21.35 11.98 -3.70
C GLY A 185 -20.24 11.01 -3.28
N ALA A 186 -20.05 10.80 -1.98
CA ALA A 186 -19.15 9.77 -1.45
C ALA A 186 -19.85 8.42 -1.22
N ALA A 187 -21.18 8.38 -1.23
CA ALA A 187 -22.01 7.22 -0.83
C ALA A 187 -22.57 6.46 -2.04
N LEU A 188 -22.92 7.17 -3.11
CA LEU A 188 -23.48 6.61 -4.35
C LEU A 188 -22.53 6.85 -5.53
N GLY A 189 -22.53 5.94 -6.50
CA GLY A 189 -21.77 6.01 -7.74
C GLY A 189 -22.62 5.70 -8.96
N GLY A 190 -22.30 6.33 -10.10
CA GLY A 190 -23.10 6.20 -11.33
C GLY A 190 -24.56 6.59 -11.09
N VAL A 191 -24.77 7.81 -10.60
CA VAL A 191 -26.09 8.33 -10.22
C VAL A 191 -26.78 8.90 -11.45
N ASP A 192 -28.00 8.44 -11.71
CA ASP A 192 -28.88 8.97 -12.75
C ASP A 192 -29.87 9.94 -12.10
N THR A 193 -29.91 11.17 -12.63
CA THR A 193 -30.78 12.23 -12.12
C THR A 193 -31.73 12.77 -13.18
N ASP A 194 -32.87 13.28 -12.75
CA ASP A 194 -33.75 14.08 -13.61
C ASP A 194 -33.20 15.51 -13.84
N SER A 195 -33.97 16.32 -14.57
CA SER A 195 -33.62 17.73 -14.86
C SER A 195 -33.58 18.64 -13.64
N GLN A 196 -34.11 18.21 -12.50
CA GLN A 196 -34.14 18.95 -11.23
C GLN A 196 -33.05 18.48 -10.25
N GLY A 197 -32.26 17.45 -10.63
CA GLY A 197 -31.22 16.85 -9.81
C GLY A 197 -31.75 15.81 -8.81
N GLN A 198 -32.97 15.32 -8.99
CA GLN A 198 -33.53 14.24 -8.19
C GLN A 198 -33.01 12.90 -8.69
N VAL A 199 -32.65 12.03 -7.76
CA VAL A 199 -32.08 10.71 -8.05
C VAL A 199 -33.16 9.77 -8.54
N LEU A 200 -33.05 9.33 -9.79
CA LEU A 200 -33.89 8.28 -10.38
C LEU A 200 -33.32 6.90 -10.09
N GLY A 201 -31.99 6.79 -10.05
CA GLY A 201 -31.27 5.56 -9.73
C GLY A 201 -29.80 5.82 -9.46
N ALA A 202 -29.13 4.80 -8.93
CA ALA A 202 -27.67 4.76 -8.80
C ALA A 202 -27.14 3.37 -9.14
N ARG A 203 -25.99 3.30 -9.80
CA ARG A 203 -25.35 2.04 -10.19
C ARG A 203 -24.57 1.38 -9.06
N ALA A 204 -24.03 2.16 -8.13
CA ALA A 204 -23.21 1.65 -7.04
C ALA A 204 -23.50 2.34 -5.71
N LEU A 205 -23.33 1.60 -4.61
CA LEU A 205 -23.42 2.07 -3.24
C LEU A 205 -22.15 1.64 -2.49
N LYS A 206 -21.52 2.58 -1.80
CA LYS A 206 -20.31 2.33 -1.01
C LYS A 206 -20.62 2.29 0.48
N LEU A 207 -20.26 1.20 1.13
CA LEU A 207 -20.26 1.02 2.59
C LEU A 207 -18.83 1.25 3.08
N VAL A 208 -18.64 2.08 4.10
CA VAL A 208 -17.33 2.37 4.70
C VAL A 208 -17.38 2.17 6.21
N TYR A 209 -16.72 1.12 6.67
CA TYR A 209 -16.59 0.74 8.07
C TYR A 209 -15.35 1.41 8.66
N TYR A 210 -15.53 2.48 9.42
CA TYR A 210 -14.44 3.17 10.09
C TYR A 210 -14.11 2.52 11.43
N LEU A 211 -12.83 2.36 11.71
CA LEU A 211 -12.29 1.80 12.94
C LEU A 211 -11.52 2.87 13.70
N ARG A 212 -11.35 2.65 15.01
CA ARG A 212 -10.57 3.54 15.87
C ARG A 212 -9.09 3.47 15.53
N GLU A 213 -8.47 4.63 15.34
CA GLU A 213 -7.00 4.79 15.27
C GLU A 213 -6.41 5.35 16.57
N ASP A 214 -7.26 5.74 17.53
CA ASP A 214 -6.85 6.24 18.83
C ASP A 214 -6.68 5.12 19.87
N GLY A 215 -5.75 5.34 20.80
CA GLY A 215 -5.57 4.47 21.97
C GLY A 215 -4.91 3.10 21.68
N PRO A 216 -4.92 2.19 22.67
CA PRO A 216 -4.34 0.86 22.53
C PRO A 216 -5.03 -0.02 21.48
N GLU A 217 -6.28 0.30 21.13
CA GLU A 217 -7.08 -0.51 20.20
C GLU A 217 -6.76 -0.27 18.72
N ALA A 218 -5.90 0.70 18.38
CA ALA A 218 -5.41 0.90 17.02
C ALA A 218 -4.75 -0.36 16.43
N GLN A 219 -4.03 -1.11 17.28
CA GLN A 219 -3.40 -2.37 16.87
C GLN A 219 -4.43 -3.49 16.63
N ASP A 220 -5.53 -3.48 17.40
CA ASP A 220 -6.63 -4.44 17.22
C ASP A 220 -7.44 -4.10 15.97
N SER A 221 -7.69 -2.81 15.71
CA SER A 221 -8.28 -2.32 14.47
C SER A 221 -7.47 -2.77 13.25
N ARG A 222 -6.14 -2.70 13.32
CA ARG A 222 -5.27 -3.20 12.25
C ARG A 222 -5.41 -4.71 12.05
N GLN A 223 -5.41 -5.50 13.12
CA GLN A 223 -5.58 -6.96 13.03
C GLN A 223 -6.94 -7.35 12.45
N TRP A 224 -7.99 -6.60 12.80
CA TRP A 224 -9.32 -6.78 12.21
C TRP A 224 -9.30 -6.51 10.71
N LEU A 225 -8.63 -5.45 10.23
CA LEU A 225 -8.50 -5.16 8.80
C LEU A 225 -7.76 -6.28 8.03
N GLU A 226 -6.69 -6.83 8.62
CA GLU A 226 -5.95 -7.96 8.04
C GLU A 226 -6.84 -9.21 7.94
N SER A 227 -7.59 -9.52 9.00
CA SER A 227 -8.54 -10.64 9.06
C SER A 227 -9.74 -10.44 8.12
N PHE A 228 -10.21 -9.20 7.98
CA PHE A 228 -11.28 -8.81 7.07
C PHE A 228 -10.88 -9.11 5.62
N LEU A 229 -9.68 -8.70 5.19
CA LEU A 229 -9.20 -8.97 3.83
C LEU A 229 -9.08 -10.46 3.52
N GLN A 230 -8.68 -11.28 4.49
CA GLN A 230 -8.56 -12.73 4.32
C GLN A 230 -9.91 -13.43 4.21
N SER A 231 -10.93 -12.97 4.95
CA SER A 231 -12.22 -13.66 5.08
C SER A 231 -13.36 -13.08 4.24
N ILE A 232 -13.27 -11.83 3.79
CA ILE A 232 -14.40 -11.17 3.12
C ILE A 232 -14.76 -11.84 1.79
N SER A 233 -13.78 -12.37 1.06
CA SER A 233 -14.01 -13.04 -0.23
C SER A 233 -14.90 -14.28 -0.08
N SER A 234 -14.66 -15.12 0.92
CA SER A 234 -15.48 -16.30 1.21
C SER A 234 -16.85 -15.90 1.75
N LYS A 235 -16.90 -14.94 2.68
CA LYS A 235 -18.16 -14.44 3.24
C LYS A 235 -19.09 -13.89 2.13
N VAL A 236 -18.55 -13.10 1.19
CA VAL A 236 -19.32 -12.58 0.05
C VAL A 236 -19.80 -13.72 -0.87
N ALA A 237 -18.97 -14.73 -1.11
CA ALA A 237 -19.36 -15.89 -1.93
C ALA A 237 -20.51 -16.69 -1.30
N GLU A 238 -20.54 -16.83 0.02
CA GLU A 238 -21.59 -17.51 0.77
C GLU A 238 -22.96 -16.81 0.68
N LEU A 239 -22.97 -15.48 0.51
CA LEU A 239 -24.22 -14.72 0.41
C LEU A 239 -25.03 -15.03 -0.86
N ARG A 240 -24.39 -15.59 -1.91
CA ARG A 240 -25.01 -15.89 -3.22
C ARG A 240 -25.78 -14.70 -3.78
N LEU A 241 -25.10 -13.57 -3.91
CA LEU A 241 -25.65 -12.31 -4.44
C LEU A 241 -25.92 -12.45 -5.94
N GLY A 242 -27.10 -12.04 -6.40
CA GLY A 242 -27.48 -12.09 -7.82
C GLY A 242 -27.73 -10.72 -8.44
N SER A 243 -28.13 -9.75 -7.61
CA SER A 243 -28.51 -8.40 -7.99
C SER A 243 -27.36 -7.40 -7.85
N ILE A 244 -26.35 -7.72 -7.03
CA ILE A 244 -25.14 -6.91 -6.85
C ILE A 244 -23.85 -7.71 -7.06
N GLN A 245 -22.84 -7.04 -7.60
CA GLN A 245 -21.45 -7.46 -7.57
C GLN A 245 -20.71 -6.63 -6.51
N VAL A 246 -19.86 -7.29 -5.71
CA VAL A 246 -19.16 -6.64 -4.61
C VAL A 246 -17.68 -6.53 -4.92
N THR A 247 -17.13 -5.35 -4.68
CA THR A 247 -15.68 -5.11 -4.62
C THR A 247 -15.33 -4.57 -3.25
N TYR A 248 -14.11 -4.83 -2.78
CA TYR A 248 -13.69 -4.46 -1.43
C TYR A 248 -12.26 -3.96 -1.41
N PHE A 249 -11.96 -3.06 -0.48
CA PHE A 249 -10.61 -2.59 -0.19
C PHE A 249 -10.56 -2.04 1.23
N THR A 250 -9.36 -1.89 1.78
CA THR A 250 -9.13 -1.31 3.11
C THR A 250 -8.02 -0.27 3.04
N SER A 251 -7.82 0.47 4.13
CA SER A 251 -6.64 1.33 4.30
C SER A 251 -5.31 0.57 4.24
N LEU A 252 -5.29 -0.75 4.49
CA LEU A 252 -4.10 -1.60 4.38
C LEU A 252 -3.86 -2.16 2.98
N SER A 253 -4.89 -2.21 2.12
CA SER A 253 -4.83 -2.91 0.83
C SER A 253 -3.71 -2.38 -0.07
N ARG A 254 -3.51 -1.05 -0.13
CA ARG A 254 -2.42 -0.48 -0.95
C ARG A 254 -1.04 -1.00 -0.52
N GLN A 255 -0.79 -1.06 0.79
CA GLN A 255 0.47 -1.55 1.34
C GLN A 255 0.66 -3.05 1.07
N GLN A 256 -0.37 -3.85 1.33
CA GLN A 256 -0.30 -5.30 1.16
C GLN A 256 -0.14 -5.73 -0.29
N GLU A 257 -0.84 -5.09 -1.22
CA GLU A 257 -0.71 -5.38 -2.67
C GLU A 257 0.71 -5.04 -3.17
N PHE A 258 1.29 -3.94 -2.68
CA PHE A 258 2.66 -3.56 -3.05
C PHE A 258 3.70 -4.56 -2.52
N GLU A 259 3.55 -5.01 -1.28
CA GLU A 259 4.42 -6.04 -0.69
C GLU A 259 4.25 -7.40 -1.37
N GLY A 260 3.01 -7.78 -1.69
CA GLY A 260 2.68 -9.01 -2.41
C GLY A 260 3.34 -9.06 -3.79
N ASN A 261 3.26 -7.95 -4.55
CA ASN A 261 3.93 -7.83 -5.84
C ASN A 261 5.46 -8.02 -5.69
N THR A 262 6.09 -7.36 -4.72
CA THR A 262 7.54 -7.50 -4.48
C THR A 262 7.94 -8.95 -4.21
N LYS A 263 7.18 -9.68 -3.39
CA LYS A 263 7.45 -11.10 -3.07
C LYS A 263 7.35 -12.00 -4.30
N SER A 264 6.45 -11.70 -5.24
CA SER A 264 6.27 -12.49 -6.47
C SER A 264 7.47 -12.42 -7.42
N VAL A 265 8.27 -11.36 -7.35
CA VAL A 265 9.40 -11.14 -8.27
C VAL A 265 10.69 -11.80 -7.77
N ILE A 266 10.84 -12.05 -6.46
CA ILE A 266 12.01 -12.74 -5.87
C ILE A 266 12.40 -14.04 -6.61
N PRO A 267 11.50 -14.99 -6.90
CA PRO A 267 11.89 -16.22 -7.61
C PRO A 267 12.43 -15.96 -9.02
N LEU A 268 11.93 -14.94 -9.71
CA LEU A 268 12.40 -14.59 -11.05
C LEU A 268 13.86 -14.11 -11.01
N PHE A 269 14.19 -13.23 -10.06
CA PHE A 269 15.57 -12.79 -9.85
C PHE A 269 16.51 -13.96 -9.52
N SER A 270 16.08 -14.88 -8.66
CA SER A 270 16.86 -16.07 -8.30
C SER A 270 17.18 -16.93 -9.53
N ILE A 271 16.22 -17.15 -10.43
CA ILE A 271 16.43 -17.87 -11.69
C ILE A 271 17.42 -17.13 -12.59
N THR A 272 17.27 -15.80 -12.72
CA THR A 272 18.20 -14.99 -13.53
C THR A 272 19.63 -15.09 -13.02
N TYR A 273 19.85 -14.99 -11.70
CA TYR A 273 21.17 -15.18 -11.11
C TYR A 273 21.72 -16.59 -11.36
N PHE A 274 20.90 -17.61 -11.19
CA PHE A 274 21.32 -18.99 -11.47
C PHE A 274 21.76 -19.19 -12.93
N LEU A 275 20.96 -18.70 -13.89
CA LEU A 275 21.26 -18.82 -15.31
C LEU A 275 22.52 -18.04 -15.71
N THR A 276 22.68 -16.82 -15.19
CA THR A 276 23.85 -15.97 -15.49
C THR A 276 25.14 -16.55 -14.91
N ILE A 277 25.12 -17.06 -13.68
CA ILE A 277 26.27 -17.76 -13.07
C ILE A 277 26.60 -19.03 -13.85
N THR A 278 25.60 -19.84 -14.20
CA THR A 278 25.81 -21.07 -14.97
C THR A 278 26.39 -20.77 -16.34
N PHE A 279 25.87 -19.76 -17.04
CA PHE A 279 26.39 -19.32 -18.33
C PHE A 279 27.85 -18.86 -18.23
N ALA A 280 28.20 -18.08 -17.19
CA ALA A 280 29.58 -17.65 -16.97
C ALA A 280 30.52 -18.84 -16.73
N ILE A 281 30.11 -19.82 -15.90
CA ILE A 281 30.89 -21.04 -15.63
C ILE A 281 31.10 -21.83 -16.93
N VAL A 282 30.03 -22.10 -17.68
CA VAL A 282 30.10 -22.86 -18.95
C VAL A 282 30.94 -22.14 -19.99
N SER A 283 30.90 -20.81 -20.03
CA SER A 283 31.69 -20.00 -20.97
C SER A 283 33.19 -20.05 -20.66
N CYS A 284 33.57 -20.15 -19.37
CA CYS A 284 34.97 -20.26 -18.93
C CYS A 284 35.52 -21.69 -18.97
N LEU A 285 34.66 -22.71 -19.12
CA LEU A 285 35.04 -24.12 -19.24
C LEU A 285 35.34 -24.55 -20.69
N ARG A 286 35.05 -23.68 -21.67
CA ARG A 286 35.46 -23.83 -23.07
C ARG A 286 36.74 -23.06 -23.36
#